data_AF-A0A847STQ2-F1
#
_entry.id   AF-A0A847STQ2-F1
#
_cell.length_a   1.000
_cell.length_b   1.000
_cell.length_c   1.000
_cell.angle_alpha   90.00
_cell.angle_beta   90.00
_cell.angle_gamma   90.00
#
_symmetry.space_group_name_H-M   'P 1'
#
loop_
_entity.id
_entity.type
_entity.pdbx_description
1 polymer ?
#
loop_
_entity_poly.entity_id
_entity_poly.type
_entity_poly.pdbx_seq_one_letter_code
_entity_poly.pdbx_strand_id
1 'polypeptide(L)'
;MENMSLDEYKRRSREIERRDARMGLLVHTAVTVVVSTMLVIINLTLSNGFPWSAFPVTGMTIGVVVHYVFGVRLADRVMGEKDMRIEGWR
;
A
#
# COMPACT_ATOMS: atom_id res chain seq x y z
N MET A 1 0.16 -32.95 15.36
CA MET A 1 0.22 -31.55 14.90
C MET A 1 1.67 -31.25 14.62
N GLU A 2 1.99 -31.10 13.34
CA GLU A 2 3.33 -30.97 12.78
C GLU A 2 4.10 -29.80 13.42
N ASN A 3 5.31 -30.07 13.89
CA ASN A 3 6.19 -29.08 14.51
C ASN A 3 6.81 -28.20 13.41
N MET A 4 6.01 -27.31 12.81
CA MET A 4 6.58 -26.24 11.99
C MET A 4 7.68 -25.54 12.81
N SER A 5 8.92 -25.60 12.30
CA SER A 5 10.05 -24.86 12.87
C SER A 5 9.64 -23.39 13.03
N LEU A 6 9.94 -22.78 14.19
CA LEU A 6 9.60 -21.37 14.46
C LEU A 6 10.11 -20.42 13.38
N ASP A 7 11.22 -20.77 12.74
CA ASP A 7 11.82 -19.99 11.65
C ASP A 7 11.01 -20.11 10.35
N GLU A 8 10.47 -21.29 10.07
CA GLU A 8 9.60 -21.53 8.92
C GLU A 8 8.26 -20.80 9.07
N TYR A 9 7.69 -20.82 10.27
CA TYR A 9 6.49 -20.03 10.61
C TYR A 9 6.72 -18.53 10.41
N LYS A 10 7.81 -17.98 10.96
CA LYS A 10 8.17 -16.55 10.80
C LYS A 10 8.42 -16.17 9.34
N ARG A 11 9.04 -17.04 8.56
CA ARG A 11 9.30 -16.78 7.13
C ARG A 11 7.98 -16.70 6.35
N ARG A 12 7.06 -17.63 6.61
CA ARG A 12 5.74 -17.67 5.97
C ARG A 12 4.88 -16.47 6.37
N SER A 13 4.91 -16.07 7.65
CA SER A 13 4.16 -14.89 8.10
C SER A 13 4.65 -13.59 7.43
N ARG A 14 5.97 -13.42 7.30
CA ARG A 14 6.60 -12.27 6.61
C ARG A 14 6.19 -12.19 5.13
N GLU A 15 6.08 -13.33 4.46
CA GLU A 15 5.66 -13.38 3.06
C GLU A 15 4.19 -13.00 2.89
N ILE A 16 3.33 -13.44 3.81
CA ILE A 16 1.90 -13.06 3.84
C ILE A 16 1.77 -11.56 4.08
N GLU A 17 2.45 -11.00 5.09
CA GLU A 17 2.41 -9.55 5.38
C GLU A 17 2.84 -8.69 4.18
N ARG A 18 3.92 -9.09 3.48
CA ARG A 18 4.39 -8.40 2.27
C ARG A 18 3.36 -8.49 1.14
N ARG A 19 2.71 -9.63 0.98
CA ARG A 19 1.71 -9.83 -0.06
C ARG A 19 0.48 -8.99 0.21
N ASP A 20 0.01 -8.95 1.46
CA ASP A 20 -1.16 -8.16 1.87
C ASP A 20 -0.90 -6.66 1.72
N ALA A 21 0.30 -6.18 2.09
CA ALA A 21 0.69 -4.79 1.88
C ALA A 21 0.67 -4.39 0.39
N ARG A 22 1.20 -5.26 -0.49
CA ARG A 22 1.20 -5.02 -1.94
C ARG A 22 -0.20 -5.07 -2.53
N MET A 23 -1.04 -6.02 -2.09
CA MET A 23 -2.42 -6.10 -2.52
C MET A 23 -3.22 -4.89 -2.08
N GLY A 24 -3.04 -4.43 -0.84
CA GLY A 24 -3.65 -3.20 -0.34
C GLY A 24 -3.28 -1.98 -1.19
N LEU A 25 -2.00 -1.83 -1.53
CA LEU A 25 -1.53 -0.76 -2.42
C LEU A 25 -2.14 -0.86 -3.83
N LEU A 26 -2.20 -2.07 -4.40
CA LEU A 26 -2.73 -2.30 -5.74
C LEU A 26 -4.21 -1.94 -5.83
N VAL A 27 -5.02 -2.39 -4.85
CA VAL A 27 -6.46 -2.08 -4.79
C VAL A 27 -6.69 -0.57 -4.65
N HIS A 28 -6.00 0.09 -3.71
CA HIS A 28 -6.18 1.54 -3.52
C HIS A 28 -5.73 2.34 -4.74
N THR A 29 -4.65 1.92 -5.40
CA THR A 29 -4.18 2.57 -6.65
C THR A 29 -5.20 2.39 -7.77
N ALA A 30 -5.71 1.16 -7.97
CA ALA A 30 -6.70 0.86 -9.01
C ALA A 30 -8.00 1.66 -8.79
N VAL A 31 -8.55 1.63 -7.58
CA VAL A 31 -9.75 2.41 -7.22
C VAL A 31 -9.50 3.90 -7.41
N THR A 32 -8.35 4.42 -6.97
CA THR A 32 -8.00 5.84 -7.13
C THR A 32 -7.98 6.24 -8.60
N VAL A 33 -7.39 5.45 -9.49
CA VAL A 33 -7.34 5.75 -10.93
C VAL A 33 -8.74 5.74 -11.54
N VAL A 34 -9.53 4.70 -11.27
CA VAL A 34 -10.88 4.55 -11.82
C VAL A 34 -11.79 5.69 -11.36
N VAL A 35 -11.85 5.93 -10.05
CA VAL A 35 -12.70 6.98 -9.47
C VAL A 35 -12.22 8.36 -9.91
N SER A 36 -10.91 8.64 -9.92
CA SER A 36 -10.38 9.93 -10.36
C SER A 36 -10.75 10.23 -11.82
N THR A 37 -10.62 9.24 -12.70
CA THR A 37 -10.98 9.36 -14.12
C THR A 37 -12.47 9.70 -14.25
N MET A 38 -13.33 8.97 -13.54
CA MET A 38 -14.77 9.22 -13.53
C MET A 38 -15.10 10.64 -13.03
N LEU A 39 -14.50 11.09 -11.92
CA LEU A 39 -14.74 12.41 -11.35
C LEU A 39 -14.29 13.53 -12.31
N VAL A 40 -13.16 13.36 -12.99
CA VAL A 40 -12.69 14.30 -14.01
C VAL A 40 -13.68 14.39 -15.17
N ILE A 41 -14.17 13.26 -15.68
CA ILE A 41 -15.18 13.23 -16.75
C ILE A 41 -16.47 13.94 -16.30
N ILE A 42 -16.96 13.65 -15.09
CA ILE A 42 -18.18 14.29 -14.55
C ILE A 42 -17.96 15.80 -14.42
N ASN A 43 -16.82 16.22 -13.89
CA ASN A 43 -16.50 17.64 -13.75
C ASN A 43 -16.44 18.35 -15.10
N LEU A 44 -15.81 17.76 -16.12
CA LEU A 44 -15.73 18.35 -17.47
C LEU A 44 -17.09 18.38 -18.20
N THR A 45 -17.99 17.45 -17.90
CA THR A 45 -19.29 17.34 -18.60
C THR A 45 -20.43 18.07 -17.90
N LEU A 46 -20.39 18.19 -16.56
CA LEU A 46 -21.50 18.70 -15.75
C LEU A 46 -21.17 19.99 -14.96
N SER A 47 -19.89 20.39 -14.84
CA SER A 47 -19.50 21.59 -14.10
C SER A 47 -19.22 22.78 -15.03
N ASN A 48 -19.86 23.91 -14.78
CA ASN A 48 -19.57 25.16 -15.48
C ASN A 48 -18.39 25.89 -14.82
N GLY A 49 -17.17 25.47 -15.18
CA GLY A 49 -15.93 26.21 -14.93
C GLY A 49 -15.30 26.03 -13.54
N PHE A 50 -15.96 25.37 -12.59
CA PHE A 50 -15.38 25.08 -11.28
C PHE A 50 -14.77 23.68 -11.23
N PRO A 51 -13.44 23.51 -11.08
CA PRO A 51 -12.78 22.22 -11.19
C PRO A 51 -12.86 21.38 -9.90
N TRP A 52 -14.06 21.09 -9.42
CA TRP A 52 -14.28 20.45 -8.12
C TRP A 52 -13.65 19.05 -8.01
N SER A 53 -13.43 18.34 -9.12
CA SER A 53 -12.81 17.01 -9.08
C SER A 53 -11.36 17.04 -8.58
N ALA A 54 -10.69 18.19 -8.62
CA ALA A 54 -9.31 18.33 -8.15
C ALA A 54 -9.17 17.99 -6.65
N PHE A 55 -10.15 18.35 -5.82
CA PHE A 55 -10.12 18.10 -4.37
C PHE A 55 -10.14 16.59 -4.03
N PRO A 56 -11.15 15.80 -4.45
CA PRO A 56 -11.17 14.36 -4.17
C PRO A 56 -10.02 13.61 -4.85
N VAL A 57 -9.61 13.99 -6.07
CA VAL A 57 -8.46 13.36 -6.76
C VAL A 57 -7.18 13.55 -5.95
N THR A 58 -6.94 14.76 -5.45
CA THR A 58 -5.77 15.06 -4.61
C THR A 58 -5.81 14.25 -3.31
N GLY A 59 -6.96 14.23 -2.64
CA GLY A 59 -7.14 13.47 -1.40
C GLY A 59 -6.89 11.97 -1.57
N MET A 60 -7.43 11.36 -2.63
CA MET A 60 -7.21 9.94 -2.92
C MET A 60 -5.75 9.65 -3.28
N THR A 61 -5.11 10.54 -4.05
CA THR A 61 -3.69 10.41 -4.39
C THR A 61 -2.80 10.43 -3.14
N ILE A 62 -3.10 11.31 -2.17
CA ILE A 62 -2.43 11.31 -0.86
C ILE A 62 -2.62 9.96 -0.16
N GLY A 63 -3.84 9.40 -0.19
CA GLY A 63 -4.12 8.07 0.37
C GLY A 63 -3.25 6.96 -0.22
N VAL A 64 -3.04 6.95 -1.54
CA VAL A 64 -2.13 6.00 -2.20
C VAL A 64 -0.69 6.18 -1.74
N VAL A 65 -0.21 7.43 -1.60
CA VAL A 65 1.14 7.72 -1.10
C VAL A 65 1.31 7.21 0.33
N VAL A 66 0.32 7.41 1.19
CA VAL A 66 0.31 6.89 2.57
C VAL A 66 0.42 5.36 2.55
N HIS A 67 -0.39 4.67 1.74
CA HIS A 67 -0.31 3.21 1.62
C HIS A 67 1.05 2.72 1.10
N TYR A 68 1.67 3.43 0.17
CA TYR A 68 3.00 3.09 -0.31
C TYR A 68 4.08 3.25 0.77
N VAL A 69 4.08 4.38 1.47
CA VAL A 69 5.08 4.69 2.50
C VAL A 69 4.96 3.74 3.70
N PHE A 70 3.76 3.58 4.23
CA PHE A 70 3.54 2.78 5.44
C PHE A 70 3.37 1.29 5.16
N GLY A 71 2.75 0.91 4.03
CA GLY A 71 2.54 -0.49 3.69
C GLY A 71 3.79 -1.17 3.14
N VAL A 72 4.56 -0.49 2.28
CA VAL A 72 5.70 -1.12 1.58
C VAL A 72 7.03 -0.68 2.18
N ARG A 73 7.31 0.63 2.23
CA ARG A 73 8.63 1.12 2.68
C ARG A 73 8.91 0.84 4.16
N LEU A 74 7.91 0.99 5.04
CA LEU A 74 8.11 0.71 6.45
C LEU A 74 8.28 -0.80 6.71
N ALA A 75 7.50 -1.63 6.01
CA ALA A 75 7.65 -3.08 6.06
C ALA A 75 9.06 -3.51 5.62
N ASP A 76 9.60 -2.92 4.55
CA ASP A 76 10.95 -3.22 4.08
C ASP A 76 12.04 -2.82 5.10
N ARG A 77 11.89 -1.65 5.76
CA ARG A 77 12.83 -1.20 6.81
C ARG A 77 12.83 -2.08 8.05
N VAL A 78 11.66 -2.40 8.58
CA VAL A 78 11.51 -3.25 9.79
C VAL A 78 12.09 -4.65 9.54
N MET A 79 12.00 -5.14 8.30
CA MET A 79 12.55 -6.43 7.91
C MET A 79 14.09 -6.38 7.81
N GLY A 80 14.65 -5.34 7.21
CA GLY A 80 16.11 -5.15 7.14
C GLY A 80 16.76 -5.02 8.53
N GLU A 81 16.13 -4.30 9.46
CA GLU A 81 16.63 -4.19 10.84
C GLU A 81 16.61 -5.52 11.59
N LYS A 82 15.58 -6.34 11.39
CA LYS A 82 15.49 -7.66 12.03
C LYS A 82 16.56 -8.61 11.53
N ASP A 83 16.91 -8.55 10.25
CA ASP A 83 17.92 -9.44 9.66
C ASP A 83 19.33 -9.05 10.14
N MET A 84 19.65 -7.76 10.20
CA MET A 84 20.93 -7.27 10.76
C MET A 84 21.10 -7.64 12.25
N ARG A 85 20.02 -7.62 13.03
CA ARG A 85 20.07 -7.99 14.44
C ARG A 85 20.30 -9.49 14.64
N ILE A 86 19.92 -10.35 13.70
CA ILE A 86 20.17 -11.80 13.80
C ILE A 86 21.62 -12.11 13.41
N GLU A 87 22.16 -11.44 12.38
CA GLU A 87 23.55 -11.61 11.96
C GLU A 87 24.55 -11.15 13.04
N GLY A 88 24.25 -10.08 13.80
CA GLY A 88 25.10 -9.62 14.89
C GLY A 88 25.12 -10.51 16.15
N TRP A 89 24.28 -11.54 16.22
CA TRP A 89 24.25 -12.52 17.33
C TRP A 89 24.87 -13.88 16.96
N ARG A 90 25.37 -14.02 15.73
CA ARG A 90 26.16 -15.17 15.25
C ARG A 90 27.64 -14.86 15.29
#